data_AF-A0A496AF62-F1
#
_entry.id   AF-A0A496AF62-F1
#
_cell.length_a   1.000
_cell.length_b   1.000
_cell.length_c   1.000
_cell.angle_alpha   90.00
_cell.angle_beta   90.00
_cell.angle_gamma   90.00
#
_symmetry.space_group_name_H-M   'P 1'
#
loop_
_entity.id
_entity.type
_entity.pdbx_description
1 polymer ?
#
loop_
_entity_poly.entity_id
_entity_poly.type
_entity_poly.pdbx_seq_one_letter_code
_entity_poly.pdbx_strand_id
1 'polypeptide(L)'
;MEVYMHIVNMYRAINDRGSMLFLTLIMMALIIGISFTVFAAKDDCTNIDGDGAKPIKEVGKEAVGVENDYDEVVEEDERKGVVYLALIGGATPKPNACGLIPKNPAGEWTGWGGPLNFDNVTIGEGGGTRNHIVIGGTLFVRGIGNHAIGTLVYDLSGDKYLKFEAYVGMSDEKDPGGCGHGGSSDFTFSIDGKQAFKSETLKGSDGGENVEAVKVEFAIPTNAKELTIVMGDGGDGIGCDHSTVGDAKLLTAQALDVDPANKVSTTWGSLKASY
;
A
#
# COMPACT_ATOMS: atom_id res chain seq x y z
N MET A 1 4.83 38.21 -60.19
CA MET A 1 3.66 37.34 -60.48
C MET A 1 4.09 35.99 -61.09
N GLU A 2 5.26 35.45 -60.70
CA GLU A 2 5.83 34.23 -61.31
C GLU A 2 6.13 33.10 -60.32
N VAL A 3 6.19 33.38 -59.01
CA VAL A 3 6.47 32.33 -58.00
C VAL A 3 5.21 31.52 -57.65
N TYR A 4 4.02 32.10 -57.85
CA TYR A 4 2.75 31.43 -57.54
C TYR A 4 2.35 30.37 -58.57
N MET A 5 2.82 30.51 -59.83
CA MET A 5 2.52 29.58 -60.92
C MET A 5 3.38 28.30 -60.89
N HIS A 6 4.55 28.31 -60.22
CA HIS A 6 5.39 27.11 -60.10
C HIS A 6 4.87 26.11 -59.05
N ILE A 7 4.23 26.59 -57.98
CA ILE A 7 3.69 25.73 -56.91
C ILE A 7 2.42 25.00 -57.38
N VAL A 8 1.59 25.65 -58.21
CA VAL A 8 0.34 25.06 -58.73
C VAL A 8 0.62 23.95 -59.77
N ASN A 9 1.67 24.10 -60.57
CA ASN A 9 2.05 23.07 -61.55
C ASN A 9 2.77 21.87 -60.91
N MET A 10 3.44 22.04 -59.76
CA MET A 10 3.99 20.91 -59.01
C MET A 10 2.89 20.05 -58.36
N TYR A 11 1.80 20.68 -57.89
CA TYR A 11 0.65 19.97 -57.34
C TYR A 11 -0.14 19.16 -58.40
N ARG A 12 -0.22 19.66 -59.64
CA ARG A 12 -0.92 18.95 -60.72
C ARG A 12 -0.16 17.71 -61.24
N ALA A 13 1.16 17.63 -61.07
CA ALA A 13 1.95 16.47 -61.47
C ALA A 13 1.89 15.30 -60.47
N ILE A 14 1.54 15.55 -59.21
CA ILE A 14 1.47 14.53 -58.15
C ILE A 14 0.11 13.80 -58.17
N ASN A 15 -0.93 14.41 -58.75
CA ASN A 15 -2.27 13.85 -58.72
C ASN A 15 -2.54 12.78 -59.79
N ASP A 16 -1.61 12.56 -60.74
CA ASP A 16 -1.91 11.75 -61.93
C ASP A 16 -1.29 10.34 -61.92
N ARG A 17 -0.39 9.99 -60.99
CA ARG A 17 0.07 8.60 -60.81
C ARG A 17 0.49 8.33 -59.36
N GLY A 18 -0.26 7.47 -58.66
CA GLY A 18 0.29 6.69 -57.53
C GLY A 18 -0.19 7.01 -56.10
N SER A 19 -1.35 7.65 -55.92
CA SER A 19 -1.80 8.07 -54.58
C SER A 19 -2.36 6.96 -53.68
N MET A 20 -2.57 5.73 -54.17
CA MET A 20 -3.21 4.68 -53.35
C MET A 20 -2.18 3.86 -52.54
N LEU A 21 -0.91 3.80 -52.99
CA LEU A 21 0.16 3.07 -52.28
C LEU A 21 0.88 3.93 -51.22
N PHE A 22 0.94 5.25 -51.43
CA PHE A 22 1.63 6.16 -50.51
C PHE A 22 0.77 6.52 -49.29
N LEU A 23 -0.56 6.59 -49.45
CA LEU A 23 -1.48 6.79 -48.33
C LEU A 23 -1.61 5.53 -47.44
N THR A 24 -1.51 4.33 -48.03
CA THR A 24 -1.58 3.06 -47.29
C THR A 24 -0.34 2.79 -46.46
N LEU A 25 0.86 3.21 -46.91
CA LEU A 25 2.10 3.12 -46.13
C LEU A 25 2.13 4.06 -44.92
N ILE A 26 1.52 5.25 -45.02
CA ILE A 26 1.41 6.18 -43.88
C ILE A 26 0.32 5.72 -42.89
N MET A 27 -0.79 5.14 -43.35
CA MET A 27 -1.77 4.50 -42.46
C MET A 27 -1.25 3.22 -41.81
N MET A 28 -0.41 2.42 -42.48
CA MET A 28 0.24 1.25 -41.85
C MET A 28 1.30 1.65 -40.81
N ALA A 29 2.00 2.77 -41.00
CA ALA A 29 2.95 3.27 -40.01
C ALA A 29 2.26 3.90 -38.77
N LEU A 30 1.01 4.37 -38.90
CA LEU A 30 0.21 4.89 -37.79
C LEU A 30 -0.50 3.80 -36.96
N ILE A 31 -0.51 2.55 -37.43
CA ILE A 31 -1.15 1.41 -36.72
C ILE A 31 -0.13 0.60 -35.89
N ILE A 32 1.18 0.78 -36.08
CA ILE A 32 2.23 0.02 -35.36
C ILE A 32 2.77 0.76 -34.12
N GLY A 33 2.30 1.99 -33.85
CA GLY A 33 2.81 2.84 -32.78
C GLY A 33 1.94 2.99 -31.54
N ILE A 34 0.89 2.18 -31.36
CA ILE A 34 0.15 2.16 -30.09
C ILE A 34 0.97 1.29 -29.13
N SER A 35 1.95 1.92 -28.49
CA SER A 35 2.52 1.42 -27.25
C SER A 35 1.35 1.26 -26.28
N PHE A 36 0.81 0.05 -26.16
CA PHE A 36 -0.05 -0.30 -25.04
C PHE A 36 0.82 -0.11 -23.80
N THR A 37 0.69 1.03 -23.14
CA THR A 37 1.11 1.15 -21.75
C THR A 37 0.22 0.17 -21.01
N VAL A 38 0.73 -1.04 -20.79
CA VAL A 38 0.11 -2.03 -19.91
C VAL A 38 0.07 -1.36 -18.54
N PHE A 39 -1.09 -0.83 -18.17
CA PHE A 39 -1.36 -0.53 -16.78
C PHE A 39 -1.35 -1.89 -16.09
N ALA A 40 -0.34 -2.13 -15.27
CA ALA A 40 -0.28 -3.33 -14.44
C ALA A 40 -1.57 -3.36 -13.61
N ALA A 41 -2.40 -4.38 -13.85
CA ALA A 41 -3.58 -4.64 -13.05
C ALA A 41 -3.14 -5.25 -11.71
N LYS A 42 -4.04 -5.29 -10.74
CA LYS A 42 -3.75 -5.96 -9.47
C LYS A 42 -3.50 -7.46 -9.64
N ASP A 43 -4.08 -8.06 -10.69
CA ASP A 43 -3.83 -9.45 -11.08
C ASP A 43 -2.37 -9.70 -11.50
N ASP A 44 -1.61 -8.64 -11.81
CA ASP A 44 -0.18 -8.72 -12.13
C ASP A 44 0.71 -8.63 -10.89
N CYS A 45 0.14 -8.43 -9.70
CA CYS A 45 0.88 -8.36 -8.45
C CYS A 45 1.32 -9.76 -8.02
N THR A 46 2.63 -9.94 -7.84
CA THR A 46 3.20 -11.20 -7.38
C THR A 46 3.37 -11.20 -5.87
N ASN A 47 3.26 -12.37 -5.24
CA ASN A 47 3.59 -12.58 -3.82
C ASN A 47 2.72 -11.78 -2.83
N ILE A 48 1.41 -11.65 -3.09
CA ILE A 48 0.46 -10.87 -2.26
C ILE A 48 0.14 -11.51 -0.91
N ASP A 49 0.05 -12.83 -0.80
CA ASP A 49 -0.52 -13.51 0.39
C ASP A 49 0.45 -14.49 1.07
N GLY A 50 1.73 -14.50 0.68
CA GLY A 50 2.66 -15.49 1.20
C GLY A 50 2.42 -16.90 0.66
N ASP A 51 3.34 -17.43 -0.14
CA ASP A 51 3.27 -18.85 -0.52
C ASP A 51 3.37 -19.72 0.75
N GLY A 52 2.32 -20.50 1.02
CA GLY A 52 2.29 -21.38 2.18
C GLY A 52 2.04 -20.68 3.51
N ALA A 53 1.44 -19.47 3.51
CA ALA A 53 0.96 -18.86 4.73
C ALA A 53 0.06 -19.81 5.52
N LYS A 54 0.25 -19.85 6.85
CA LYS A 54 -0.58 -20.71 7.70
C LYS A 54 -2.06 -20.26 7.58
N PRO A 55 -3.02 -21.20 7.58
CA PRO A 55 -4.43 -20.86 7.45
C PRO A 55 -4.91 -19.97 8.59
N ILE A 56 -5.76 -19.00 8.25
CA ILE A 56 -6.55 -18.20 9.20
C ILE A 56 -7.87 -18.90 9.53
N LYS A 57 -8.43 -18.57 10.70
CA LYS A 57 -9.71 -19.11 11.15
C LYS A 57 -10.58 -18.04 11.81
N GLU A 58 -11.72 -17.75 11.20
CA GLU A 58 -12.75 -16.91 11.82
C GLU A 58 -13.36 -17.64 13.03
N VAL A 59 -13.48 -16.93 14.15
CA VAL A 59 -14.03 -17.41 15.42
C VAL A 59 -14.97 -16.36 16.01
N GLY A 60 -15.77 -16.74 17.00
CA GLY A 60 -16.65 -15.79 17.69
C GLY A 60 -15.95 -14.91 18.73
N LYS A 61 -14.75 -15.32 19.17
CA LYS A 61 -13.80 -14.55 19.99
C LYS A 61 -12.41 -15.14 19.79
N GLU A 62 -11.42 -14.30 19.52
CA GLU A 62 -9.99 -14.68 19.45
C GLU A 62 -9.45 -15.28 20.77
N ALA A 63 -8.33 -15.98 20.69
CA ALA A 63 -7.58 -16.36 21.89
C ALA A 63 -6.05 -16.25 21.72
N VAL A 64 -5.37 -15.58 22.67
CA VAL A 64 -3.91 -15.36 22.77
C VAL A 64 -3.00 -16.59 22.52
N GLY A 65 -3.51 -17.80 22.71
CA GLY A 65 -2.77 -19.05 22.51
C GLY A 65 -3.16 -19.84 21.26
N VAL A 66 -3.96 -19.26 20.37
CA VAL A 66 -4.42 -19.87 19.13
C VAL A 66 -3.86 -19.04 17.98
N GLU A 67 -2.98 -19.65 17.18
CA GLU A 67 -2.41 -18.97 16.04
C GLU A 67 -3.49 -18.64 14.99
N ASN A 68 -3.47 -17.41 14.49
CA ASN A 68 -4.22 -16.93 13.33
C ASN A 68 -5.75 -17.10 13.41
N ASP A 69 -6.32 -17.12 14.62
CA ASP A 69 -7.75 -16.91 14.77
C ASP A 69 -8.07 -15.41 14.80
N TYR A 70 -9.27 -15.06 14.32
CA TYR A 70 -9.72 -13.69 14.23
C TYR A 70 -11.23 -13.62 14.39
N ASP A 71 -11.72 -12.51 14.91
CA ASP A 71 -13.15 -12.22 15.08
C ASP A 71 -13.56 -10.90 14.40
N GLU A 72 -12.59 -10.10 13.95
CA GLU A 72 -12.81 -8.91 13.15
C GLU A 72 -11.99 -8.93 11.85
N VAL A 73 -12.49 -8.24 10.81
CA VAL A 73 -11.80 -8.12 9.52
C VAL A 73 -11.81 -6.68 9.04
N VAL A 74 -10.64 -6.19 8.67
CA VAL A 74 -10.47 -4.97 7.87
C VAL A 74 -10.18 -5.39 6.43
N GLU A 75 -11.23 -5.26 5.63
CA GLU A 75 -11.20 -5.51 4.20
C GLU A 75 -10.36 -4.47 3.46
N GLU A 76 -9.92 -4.83 2.26
CA GLU A 76 -9.22 -3.91 1.38
C GLU A 76 -10.11 -2.74 0.93
N ASP A 77 -9.54 -1.55 0.96
CA ASP A 77 -10.18 -0.32 0.51
C ASP A 77 -9.94 -0.09 -0.98
N GLU A 78 -10.91 -0.51 -1.79
CA GLU A 78 -10.86 -0.42 -3.26
C GLU A 78 -11.24 0.96 -3.82
N ARG A 79 -11.43 1.98 -2.96
CA ARG A 79 -11.77 3.33 -3.43
C ARG A 79 -10.67 3.88 -4.32
N LYS A 80 -11.07 4.58 -5.38
CA LYS A 80 -10.11 5.28 -6.25
C LYS A 80 -9.34 6.33 -5.45
N GLY A 81 -8.03 6.39 -5.69
CA GLY A 81 -7.15 7.32 -5.00
C GLY A 81 -6.65 6.84 -3.64
N VAL A 82 -7.01 5.63 -3.22
CA VAL A 82 -6.33 4.88 -2.15
C VAL A 82 -5.10 4.22 -2.77
N VAL A 83 -3.96 4.35 -2.10
CA VAL A 83 -2.70 3.72 -2.50
C VAL A 83 -2.15 3.00 -1.29
N TYR A 84 -2.12 1.67 -1.35
CA TYR A 84 -1.49 0.85 -0.31
C TYR A 84 0.03 1.00 -0.33
N LEU A 85 0.63 0.95 0.85
CA LEU A 85 2.04 0.62 0.99
C LEU A 85 2.20 -0.89 0.74
N ALA A 86 3.25 -1.23 0.01
CA ALA A 86 3.61 -2.58 -0.39
C ALA A 86 5.09 -2.79 -0.13
N LEU A 87 5.56 -4.03 -0.04
CA LEU A 87 6.97 -4.39 -0.05
C LEU A 87 7.38 -4.97 -1.41
N ILE A 88 6.48 -5.70 -2.06
CA ILE A 88 6.73 -6.51 -3.26
C ILE A 88 5.67 -6.22 -4.33
N GLY A 89 6.06 -6.32 -5.60
CA GLY A 89 5.14 -6.12 -6.74
C GLY A 89 4.71 -4.66 -6.98
N GLY A 90 4.84 -3.77 -6.00
CA GLY A 90 4.60 -2.34 -6.16
C GLY A 90 5.67 -1.59 -6.95
N ALA A 91 5.54 -0.27 -7.01
CA ALA A 91 6.44 0.61 -7.75
C ALA A 91 6.82 1.86 -6.95
N THR A 92 7.93 2.51 -7.32
CA THR A 92 8.42 3.74 -6.69
C THR A 92 9.17 4.59 -7.73
N PRO A 93 9.12 5.93 -7.71
CA PRO A 93 8.42 6.78 -6.74
C PRO A 93 6.92 6.90 -7.00
N LYS A 94 6.44 6.46 -8.18
CA LYS A 94 5.02 6.43 -8.52
C LYS A 94 4.46 5.03 -8.27
N PRO A 95 3.35 4.88 -7.53
CA PRO A 95 2.75 3.58 -7.25
C PRO A 95 2.14 2.95 -8.51
N ASN A 96 1.96 1.64 -8.48
CA ASN A 96 1.13 0.89 -9.43
C ASN A 96 -0.11 0.34 -8.69
N ALA A 97 -0.85 -0.60 -9.29
CA ALA A 97 -2.02 -1.21 -8.67
C ALA A 97 -1.71 -2.05 -7.41
N CYS A 98 -0.49 -2.55 -7.26
CA CYS A 98 -0.07 -3.31 -6.08
C CYS A 98 0.20 -2.38 -4.90
N GLY A 99 0.85 -1.24 -5.16
CA GLY A 99 1.12 -0.23 -4.16
C GLY A 99 2.40 0.55 -4.40
N LEU A 100 2.80 1.29 -3.37
CA LEU A 100 4.06 2.02 -3.29
C LEU A 100 5.08 1.18 -2.50
N ILE A 101 6.27 0.93 -3.06
CA ILE A 101 7.34 0.17 -2.37
C ILE A 101 8.37 1.07 -1.70
N PRO A 102 9.10 0.57 -0.67
CA PRO A 102 10.17 1.34 -0.05
C PRO A 102 11.32 1.58 -1.03
N LYS A 103 11.97 2.73 -0.90
CA LYS A 103 13.15 3.11 -1.67
C LYS A 103 14.47 2.72 -1.00
N ASN A 104 14.45 2.47 0.32
CA ASN A 104 15.65 2.10 1.06
C ASN A 104 16.00 0.61 0.83
N PRO A 105 17.29 0.22 0.99
CA PRO A 105 17.72 -1.16 0.81
C PRO A 105 16.91 -2.17 1.64
N ALA A 106 16.57 -3.30 1.04
CA ALA A 106 15.76 -4.35 1.69
C ALA A 106 16.40 -4.92 2.98
N GLY A 107 17.72 -4.82 3.12
CA GLY A 107 18.42 -5.22 4.34
C GLY A 107 18.14 -4.33 5.57
N GLU A 108 17.49 -3.19 5.38
CA GLU A 108 17.07 -2.29 6.46
C GLU A 108 15.59 -2.51 6.87
N TRP A 109 14.84 -3.29 6.09
CA TRP A 109 13.40 -3.41 6.29
C TRP A 109 13.04 -4.16 7.56
N THR A 110 13.80 -5.21 7.91
CA THR A 110 13.56 -6.07 9.08
C THR A 110 14.85 -6.34 9.85
N GLY A 111 14.73 -6.50 11.17
CA GLY A 111 15.85 -6.88 12.04
C GLY A 111 16.13 -8.38 12.09
N TRP A 112 15.14 -9.21 11.74
CA TRP A 112 15.24 -10.67 11.82
C TRP A 112 14.41 -11.37 10.72
N GLY A 113 14.62 -12.68 10.53
CA GLY A 113 13.77 -13.58 9.74
C GLY A 113 13.75 -13.36 8.22
N GLY A 114 14.51 -12.37 7.72
CA GLY A 114 14.45 -11.92 6.33
C GLY A 114 14.87 -12.96 5.28
N PRO A 115 14.63 -12.66 3.98
CA PRO A 115 14.06 -11.41 3.47
C PRO A 115 12.54 -11.32 3.60
N LEU A 116 12.01 -10.09 3.71
CA LEU A 116 10.58 -9.81 3.46
C LEU A 116 10.36 -9.84 1.95
N ASN A 117 9.78 -10.93 1.46
CA ASN A 117 9.63 -11.23 0.03
C ASN A 117 8.18 -11.52 -0.38
N PHE A 118 7.22 -11.19 0.50
CA PHE A 118 5.79 -11.18 0.26
C PHE A 118 5.15 -9.93 0.85
N ASP A 119 4.01 -9.54 0.30
CA ASP A 119 3.11 -8.54 0.86
C ASP A 119 2.06 -9.18 1.77
N ASN A 120 1.35 -8.38 2.57
CA ASN A 120 0.16 -8.72 3.37
C ASN A 120 0.28 -9.97 4.27
N VAL A 121 1.50 -10.39 4.54
CA VAL A 121 1.81 -11.44 5.50
C VAL A 121 2.93 -11.00 6.43
N THR A 122 2.92 -11.64 7.59
CA THR A 122 3.97 -11.56 8.59
C THR A 122 5.19 -12.36 8.15
N ILE A 123 6.29 -12.18 8.89
CA ILE A 123 7.52 -12.92 8.65
C ILE A 123 7.51 -14.33 9.26
N GLY A 124 6.56 -14.63 10.15
CA GLY A 124 6.47 -15.91 10.85
C GLY A 124 7.61 -16.17 11.83
N GLU A 125 7.55 -17.31 12.49
CA GLU A 125 8.60 -17.85 13.38
C GLU A 125 9.80 -18.42 12.58
N GLY A 126 10.33 -17.63 11.64
CA GLY A 126 11.57 -17.94 10.92
C GLY A 126 11.49 -17.82 9.42
N GLY A 127 12.68 -17.84 8.80
CA GLY A 127 12.83 -17.72 7.35
C GLY A 127 12.01 -18.77 6.59
N GLY A 128 11.08 -18.30 5.76
CA GLY A 128 10.21 -19.14 4.92
C GLY A 128 8.86 -19.51 5.53
N THR A 129 8.55 -19.08 6.75
CA THR A 129 7.20 -19.20 7.33
C THR A 129 6.41 -17.92 7.12
N ARG A 130 5.09 -17.97 6.91
CA ARG A 130 4.26 -16.79 6.72
C ARG A 130 2.94 -16.98 7.46
N ASN A 131 2.40 -15.90 8.01
CA ASN A 131 1.04 -15.87 8.54
C ASN A 131 0.34 -14.62 8.00
N HIS A 132 -0.98 -14.65 7.96
CA HIS A 132 -1.74 -13.44 7.64
C HIS A 132 -1.60 -12.41 8.76
N ILE A 133 -1.80 -11.13 8.44
CA ILE A 133 -1.66 -10.05 9.40
C ILE A 133 -2.89 -9.99 10.30
N VAL A 134 -2.77 -10.56 11.50
CA VAL A 134 -3.77 -10.45 12.56
C VAL A 134 -3.18 -9.70 13.74
N ILE A 135 -3.90 -8.69 14.24
CA ILE A 135 -3.48 -7.87 15.39
C ILE A 135 -4.67 -7.76 16.33
N GLY A 136 -4.57 -8.28 17.55
CA GLY A 136 -5.67 -8.16 18.52
C GLY A 136 -6.96 -8.80 18.05
N GLY A 137 -6.90 -9.94 17.36
CA GLY A 137 -8.07 -10.61 16.77
C GLY A 137 -8.60 -9.98 15.47
N THR A 138 -8.02 -8.86 15.01
CA THR A 138 -8.42 -8.23 13.75
C THR A 138 -7.53 -8.68 12.59
N LEU A 139 -8.11 -9.34 11.60
CA LEU A 139 -7.46 -9.66 10.33
C LEU A 139 -7.40 -8.42 9.43
N PHE A 140 -6.21 -8.10 8.92
CA PHE A 140 -5.99 -7.06 7.92
C PHE A 140 -5.66 -7.72 6.57
N VAL A 141 -6.54 -7.59 5.59
CA VAL A 141 -6.33 -8.15 4.24
C VAL A 141 -5.14 -7.51 3.54
N ARG A 142 -4.88 -6.23 3.84
CA ARG A 142 -3.71 -5.50 3.36
C ARG A 142 -2.86 -5.03 4.51
N GLY A 143 -1.54 -5.08 4.36
CA GLY A 143 -0.62 -4.56 5.37
C GLY A 143 0.82 -4.98 5.15
N ILE A 144 1.66 -4.65 6.13
CA ILE A 144 3.08 -4.94 6.15
C ILE A 144 3.41 -5.72 7.43
N GLY A 145 3.90 -6.94 7.25
CA GLY A 145 4.48 -7.73 8.33
C GLY A 145 6.00 -7.58 8.40
N ASN A 146 6.53 -7.46 9.62
CA ASN A 146 7.93 -7.17 9.87
C ASN A 146 8.42 -7.81 11.18
N HIS A 147 9.70 -7.63 11.49
CA HIS A 147 10.30 -7.89 12.78
C HIS A 147 11.19 -6.72 13.21
N ALA A 148 11.14 -6.32 14.48
CA ALA A 148 12.00 -5.26 15.00
C ALA A 148 13.50 -5.64 14.94
N ILE A 149 14.43 -4.70 14.78
CA ILE A 149 14.21 -3.28 14.41
C ILE A 149 14.12 -3.19 12.88
N GLY A 150 13.05 -2.57 12.37
CA GLY A 150 12.80 -2.44 10.94
C GLY A 150 12.57 -1.00 10.51
N THR A 151 13.10 -0.59 9.35
CA THR A 151 12.90 0.74 8.77
C THR A 151 12.44 0.65 7.32
N LEU A 152 11.31 1.30 7.04
CA LEU A 152 10.75 1.43 5.70
C LEU A 152 10.71 2.91 5.32
N VAL A 153 11.26 3.24 4.15
CA VAL A 153 11.30 4.61 3.65
C VAL A 153 10.60 4.67 2.29
N TYR A 154 9.52 5.42 2.18
CA TYR A 154 8.72 5.55 0.96
C TYR A 154 8.93 6.92 0.32
N ASP A 155 9.14 6.94 -0.99
CA ASP A 155 9.20 8.17 -1.78
C ASP A 155 7.78 8.63 -2.13
N LEU A 156 7.39 9.80 -1.60
CA LEU A 156 6.07 10.39 -1.81
C LEU A 156 6.00 11.32 -3.02
N SER A 157 7.11 11.50 -3.75
CA SER A 157 7.18 12.50 -4.84
C SER A 157 6.43 12.11 -6.11
N GLY A 158 6.04 10.84 -6.27
CA GLY A 158 5.36 10.33 -7.47
C GLY A 158 3.86 10.63 -7.55
N ASP A 159 3.22 11.12 -6.48
CA ASP A 159 1.82 11.54 -6.49
C ASP A 159 1.51 12.62 -5.42
N LYS A 160 0.27 13.08 -5.35
CA LYS A 160 -0.23 14.06 -4.38
C LYS A 160 -1.06 13.39 -3.29
N TYR A 161 -0.37 12.85 -2.30
CA TYR A 161 -0.99 12.30 -1.10
C TYR A 161 -1.35 13.42 -0.11
N LEU A 162 -2.48 13.25 0.56
CA LEU A 162 -3.05 14.22 1.51
C LEU A 162 -3.15 13.66 2.93
N LYS A 163 -3.24 12.34 3.08
CA LYS A 163 -3.45 11.68 4.36
C LYS A 163 -2.81 10.29 4.34
N PHE A 164 -2.30 9.88 5.50
CA PHE A 164 -1.89 8.50 5.77
C PHE A 164 -2.81 7.90 6.83
N GLU A 165 -3.17 6.64 6.64
CA GLU A 165 -3.97 5.82 7.57
C GLU A 165 -3.34 4.43 7.69
N ALA A 166 -3.31 3.87 8.89
CA ALA A 166 -2.89 2.51 9.17
C ALA A 166 -3.37 2.07 10.56
N TYR A 167 -3.10 0.81 10.89
CA TYR A 167 -3.17 0.26 12.24
C TYR A 167 -1.82 -0.37 12.57
N VAL A 168 -1.33 -0.20 13.80
CA VAL A 168 -0.06 -0.77 14.24
C VAL A 168 -0.24 -1.64 15.46
N GLY A 169 0.57 -2.69 15.54
CA GLY A 169 0.60 -3.58 16.69
C GLY A 169 1.45 -4.80 16.42
N MET A 170 1.37 -5.75 17.34
CA MET A 170 2.10 -7.00 17.23
C MET A 170 1.24 -8.07 16.58
N SER A 171 1.86 -8.91 15.77
CA SER A 171 1.20 -10.06 15.16
C SER A 171 0.70 -11.05 16.22
N ASP A 172 -0.48 -11.62 15.97
CA ASP A 172 -1.08 -12.72 16.76
C ASP A 172 -0.58 -14.11 16.33
N GLU A 173 0.44 -14.20 15.48
CA GLU A 173 1.05 -15.47 15.02
C GLU A 173 1.85 -16.24 16.09
N LYS A 174 1.53 -16.03 17.36
CA LYS A 174 2.27 -16.48 18.53
C LYS A 174 2.18 -18.00 18.66
N ASP A 175 3.26 -18.71 18.37
CA ASP A 175 3.34 -20.14 18.70
C ASP A 175 3.40 -20.30 20.24
N PRO A 176 2.49 -21.05 20.88
CA PRO A 176 2.55 -21.35 22.32
C PRO A 176 3.86 -22.01 22.76
N GLY A 177 4.57 -22.68 21.85
CA GLY A 177 5.87 -23.32 22.10
C GLY A 177 7.08 -22.38 21.98
N GLY A 178 6.88 -21.16 21.48
CA GLY A 178 7.93 -20.16 21.28
C GLY A 178 7.51 -18.82 21.86
N CYS A 179 6.96 -17.96 21.02
CA CYS A 179 6.62 -16.59 21.33
C CYS A 179 5.24 -16.40 21.99
N GLY A 180 4.71 -17.36 22.74
CA GLY A 180 3.28 -17.46 23.13
C GLY A 180 2.57 -16.24 23.75
N HIS A 181 3.25 -15.15 24.13
CA HIS A 181 2.69 -13.88 24.62
C HIS A 181 2.95 -12.70 23.66
N GLY A 182 3.62 -12.95 22.54
CA GLY A 182 4.22 -12.01 21.60
C GLY A 182 5.45 -11.29 22.18
N GLY A 183 6.08 -10.50 21.33
CA GLY A 183 7.09 -9.51 21.73
C GLY A 183 6.47 -8.13 21.99
N SER A 184 7.29 -7.09 21.88
CA SER A 184 6.88 -5.71 22.06
C SER A 184 7.51 -4.77 21.02
N SER A 185 6.80 -3.73 20.61
CA SER A 185 7.35 -2.76 19.65
C SER A 185 6.78 -1.37 19.85
N ASP A 186 7.54 -0.39 19.43
CA ASP A 186 7.15 1.00 19.33
C ASP A 186 7.27 1.49 17.89
N PHE A 187 6.27 2.25 17.42
CA PHE A 187 6.15 2.64 16.02
C PHE A 187 6.34 4.15 15.88
N THR A 188 7.25 4.56 15.00
CA THR A 188 7.49 5.98 14.69
C THR A 188 7.23 6.24 13.21
N PHE A 189 6.39 7.23 12.92
CA PHE A 189 6.13 7.70 11.57
C PHE A 189 6.63 9.12 11.44
N SER A 190 7.40 9.40 10.40
CA SER A 190 7.93 10.74 10.12
C SER A 190 7.68 11.13 8.67
N ILE A 191 7.34 12.40 8.45
CA ILE A 191 7.29 13.00 7.12
C ILE A 191 8.46 13.97 6.98
N ASP A 192 9.30 13.75 5.96
CA ASP A 192 10.50 14.53 5.69
C ASP A 192 11.39 14.72 6.96
N GLY A 193 11.54 13.62 7.72
CA GLY A 193 12.33 13.59 8.97
C GLY A 193 11.66 14.24 10.19
N LYS A 194 10.44 14.76 10.07
CA LYS A 194 9.67 15.29 11.21
C LYS A 194 8.66 14.26 11.68
N GLN A 195 8.68 13.96 12.98
CA GLN A 195 7.74 13.02 13.59
C GLN A 195 6.30 13.48 13.37
N ALA A 196 5.51 12.63 12.72
CA ALA A 196 4.08 12.78 12.51
C ALA A 196 3.28 11.97 13.55
N PHE A 197 3.80 10.81 13.94
CA PHE A 197 3.21 9.94 14.96
C PHE A 197 4.28 9.13 15.70
N LYS A 198 4.03 8.84 16.98
CA LYS A 198 4.82 7.92 17.80
C LYS A 198 3.86 7.17 18.73
N SER A 199 3.88 5.84 18.70
CA SER A 199 3.12 5.03 19.66
C SER A 199 3.82 4.96 21.02
N GLU A 200 3.08 4.55 22.04
CA GLU A 200 3.66 3.89 23.21
C GLU A 200 4.23 2.52 22.82
N THR A 201 4.89 1.82 23.75
CA THR A 201 5.27 0.41 23.54
C THR A 201 4.01 -0.45 23.52
N LEU A 202 3.80 -1.17 22.42
CA LEU A 202 2.70 -2.10 22.21
C LEU A 202 3.21 -3.51 22.43
N LYS A 203 2.51 -4.29 23.26
CA LYS A 203 2.81 -5.70 23.51
C LYS A 203 1.98 -6.60 22.60
N GLY A 204 2.38 -7.85 22.45
CA GLY A 204 1.53 -8.88 21.83
C GLY A 204 0.27 -9.17 22.64
N SER A 205 0.41 -9.31 23.95
CA SER A 205 -0.71 -9.59 24.85
C SER A 205 -0.50 -8.92 26.19
N ASP A 206 -1.60 -8.65 26.90
CA ASP A 206 -1.58 -8.19 28.28
C ASP A 206 -2.74 -8.82 29.06
N GLY A 207 -2.48 -9.25 30.29
CA GLY A 207 -3.51 -9.88 31.12
C GLY A 207 -4.14 -11.17 30.56
N GLY A 208 -3.54 -11.79 29.54
CA GLY A 208 -4.10 -12.97 28.87
C GLY A 208 -5.08 -12.67 27.73
N GLU A 209 -5.10 -11.42 27.25
CA GLU A 209 -5.84 -10.99 26.05
C GLU A 209 -4.87 -10.40 25.01
N ASN A 210 -5.20 -10.52 23.72
CA ASN A 210 -4.37 -9.92 22.67
C ASN A 210 -4.53 -8.40 22.74
N VAL A 211 -3.45 -7.66 22.49
CA VAL A 211 -3.52 -6.20 22.49
C VAL A 211 -4.09 -5.74 21.14
N GLU A 212 -5.16 -4.95 21.21
CA GLU A 212 -5.81 -4.37 20.04
C GLU A 212 -4.87 -3.49 19.19
N ALA A 213 -5.14 -3.45 17.89
CA ALA A 213 -4.38 -2.61 16.97
C ALA A 213 -4.62 -1.12 17.24
N VAL A 214 -3.55 -0.32 17.24
CA VAL A 214 -3.63 1.13 17.43
C VAL A 214 -3.74 1.83 16.08
N LYS A 215 -4.82 2.59 15.88
CA LYS A 215 -5.00 3.40 14.67
C LYS A 215 -3.96 4.53 14.58
N VAL A 216 -3.32 4.65 13.43
CA VAL A 216 -2.40 5.73 13.06
C VAL A 216 -3.01 6.54 11.93
N GLU A 217 -3.12 7.84 12.11
CA GLU A 217 -3.70 8.73 11.11
C GLU A 217 -3.09 10.13 11.19
N PHE A 218 -2.61 10.66 10.06
CA PHE A 218 -2.12 12.03 9.99
C PHE A 218 -2.24 12.62 8.59
N ALA A 219 -2.34 13.96 8.53
CA ALA A 219 -2.29 14.69 7.28
C ALA A 219 -0.86 14.73 6.72
N ILE A 220 -0.73 14.63 5.39
CA ILE A 220 0.54 14.73 4.70
C ILE A 220 0.69 16.16 4.17
N PRO A 221 1.73 16.91 4.58
CA PRO A 221 2.00 18.24 4.07
C PRO A 221 2.14 18.28 2.54
N THR A 222 1.69 19.38 1.93
CA THR A 222 1.88 19.59 0.50
C THR A 222 3.37 19.56 0.15
N ASN A 223 3.70 18.87 -0.94
CA ASN A 223 5.07 18.66 -1.43
C ASN A 223 5.96 17.80 -0.53
N ALA A 224 5.41 17.09 0.46
CA ALA A 224 6.15 16.06 1.19
C ALA A 224 6.84 15.08 0.23
N LYS A 225 8.04 14.63 0.59
CA LYS A 225 8.89 13.78 -0.27
C LYS A 225 9.10 12.41 0.30
N GLU A 226 8.99 12.26 1.61
CA GLU A 226 9.35 11.01 2.25
C GLU A 226 8.44 10.69 3.43
N LEU A 227 8.01 9.44 3.50
CA LEU A 227 7.45 8.82 4.69
C LEU A 227 8.45 7.79 5.21
N THR A 228 8.84 7.91 6.47
CA THR A 228 9.67 6.93 7.17
C THR A 228 8.85 6.28 8.27
N ILE A 229 8.84 4.95 8.28
CA ILE A 229 8.22 4.11 9.30
C ILE A 229 9.33 3.31 9.99
N VAL A 230 9.44 3.47 11.31
CA VAL A 230 10.38 2.72 12.14
C VAL A 230 9.59 1.87 13.11
N MET A 231 9.89 0.57 13.13
CA MET A 231 9.43 -0.40 14.13
C MET A 231 10.60 -0.70 15.07
N GLY A 232 10.50 -0.21 16.30
CA GLY A 232 11.50 -0.37 17.36
C GLY A 232 11.31 -1.66 18.16
N ASP A 233 12.17 -1.89 19.14
CA ASP A 233 12.22 -3.10 19.98
C ASP A 233 11.53 -2.91 21.33
N GLY A 234 10.70 -1.86 21.49
CA GLY A 234 9.96 -1.58 22.71
C GLY A 234 10.80 -1.23 23.95
N GLY A 235 12.14 -1.27 23.82
CA GLY A 235 13.10 -1.09 24.91
C GLY A 235 13.49 -2.36 25.66
N ASP A 236 12.97 -3.54 25.30
CA ASP A 236 13.32 -4.84 25.90
C ASP A 236 14.10 -5.78 24.96
N GLY A 237 14.46 -5.29 23.77
CA GLY A 237 15.23 -6.01 22.77
C GLY A 237 14.34 -6.86 21.86
N ILE A 238 14.89 -7.38 20.77
CA ILE A 238 14.10 -7.88 19.63
C ILE A 238 13.34 -9.21 19.84
N GLY A 239 13.12 -9.66 21.07
CA GLY A 239 12.57 -11.01 21.31
C GLY A 239 11.11 -11.12 20.89
N CYS A 240 10.81 -11.86 19.82
CA CYS A 240 9.44 -12.10 19.34
C CYS A 240 8.71 -10.85 18.80
N ASP A 241 9.46 -9.84 18.38
CA ASP A 241 8.92 -8.53 17.99
C ASP A 241 8.38 -8.52 16.56
N HIS A 242 7.39 -9.37 16.30
CA HIS A 242 6.73 -9.54 15.01
C HIS A 242 5.80 -8.36 14.73
N SER A 243 6.43 -7.22 14.44
CA SER A 243 5.80 -5.91 14.30
C SER A 243 5.00 -5.85 13.01
N THR A 244 3.79 -5.30 13.06
CA THR A 244 2.90 -5.25 11.89
C THR A 244 2.27 -3.89 11.73
N VAL A 245 2.03 -3.52 10.47
CA VAL A 245 1.30 -2.31 10.07
C VAL A 245 0.14 -2.75 9.17
N GLY A 246 -1.04 -2.93 9.76
CA GLY A 246 -2.28 -3.27 9.07
C GLY A 246 -2.86 -2.08 8.30
N ASP A 247 -3.49 -2.35 7.16
CA ASP A 247 -4.21 -1.40 6.30
C ASP A 247 -3.43 -0.10 5.99
N ALA A 248 -2.11 -0.22 5.80
CA ALA A 248 -1.22 0.91 5.59
C ALA A 248 -1.44 1.57 4.22
N LYS A 249 -2.04 2.77 4.21
CA LYS A 249 -2.44 3.44 2.97
C LYS A 249 -2.24 4.94 2.96
N LEU A 250 -1.96 5.44 1.76
CA LEU A 250 -1.90 6.84 1.39
C LEU A 250 -3.18 7.22 0.64
N LEU A 251 -3.78 8.36 0.99
CA LEU A 251 -5.01 8.84 0.38
C LEU A 251 -4.74 10.10 -0.42
N THR A 252 -5.19 10.11 -1.68
CA THR A 252 -5.20 11.29 -2.54
C THR A 252 -6.51 12.08 -2.39
N ALA A 253 -6.62 13.22 -3.06
CA ALA A 253 -7.85 13.99 -3.12
C ALA A 253 -9.05 13.14 -3.60
N GLN A 254 -8.83 12.18 -4.51
CA GLN A 254 -9.90 11.33 -5.04
C GLN A 254 -10.47 10.38 -3.99
N ALA A 255 -9.64 9.85 -3.08
CA ALA A 255 -10.11 8.99 -2.00
C ALA A 255 -10.83 9.77 -0.89
N LEU A 256 -10.48 11.05 -0.73
CA LEU A 256 -11.10 11.95 0.24
C LEU A 256 -12.34 12.65 -0.31
N ASP A 257 -12.54 12.65 -1.63
CA ASP A 257 -13.76 13.17 -2.22
C ASP A 257 -14.90 12.21 -1.93
N VAL A 258 -15.87 12.67 -1.15
CA VAL A 258 -17.04 11.87 -0.81
C VAL A 258 -17.89 11.76 -2.07
N ASP A 259 -18.16 10.53 -2.53
CA ASP A 259 -19.15 10.31 -3.60
C ASP A 259 -20.42 11.10 -3.25
N PRO A 260 -20.90 12.02 -4.11
CA PRO A 260 -22.17 12.71 -3.90
C PRO A 260 -23.34 11.77 -3.58
N ALA A 261 -23.30 10.50 -4.00
CA ALA A 261 -24.29 9.48 -3.67
C ALA A 261 -24.23 8.98 -2.21
N ASN A 262 -23.06 9.07 -1.55
CA ASN A 262 -22.86 8.74 -0.13
C ASN A 262 -22.92 9.98 0.78
N LYS A 263 -23.32 11.14 0.22
CA LYS A 263 -23.99 12.15 1.03
C LYS A 263 -25.35 11.58 1.42
N VAL A 264 -25.36 10.74 2.45
CA VAL A 264 -26.56 10.57 3.26
C VAL A 264 -26.98 11.99 3.58
N SER A 265 -28.17 12.37 3.12
CA SER A 265 -28.84 13.61 3.45
C SER A 265 -28.98 13.66 4.97
N THR A 266 -27.91 13.99 5.68
CA THR A 266 -28.02 14.43 7.04
C THR A 266 -28.74 15.76 6.93
N THR A 267 -29.84 15.83 7.66
CA THR A 267 -30.87 16.87 7.68
C THR A 267 -30.35 18.26 8.11
N TRP A 268 -29.06 18.53 7.91
CA TRP A 268 -28.39 19.82 8.09
C TRP A 268 -28.47 20.70 6.84
N GLY A 269 -28.56 20.11 5.64
CA GLY A 269 -28.71 20.85 4.39
C GLY A 269 -30.07 21.52 4.22
N SER A 270 -31.12 20.99 4.84
CA SER A 270 -32.49 21.51 4.77
C SER A 270 -32.80 22.62 5.79
N LEU A 271 -31.92 22.87 6.78
CA LEU A 271 -32.12 23.90 7.81
C LEU A 271 -31.52 25.27 7.47
N LYS A 272 -30.65 25.37 6.46
CA LYS A 272 -30.10 26.65 5.99
C LYS A 272 -30.91 27.32 4.87
N ALA A 273 -32.03 26.72 4.47
CA ALA A 273 -32.94 27.28 3.48
C ALA A 273 -34.18 27.97 4.09
N SER A 274 -34.26 28.07 5.43
CA SER A 274 -35.43 28.63 6.11
C SER A 274 -35.11 29.66 7.20
N TYR A 275 -34.02 30.43 7.08
CA TYR A 275 -33.81 31.67 7.83
C TYR A 275 -33.30 32.77 6.91
#